data_AF-A0A7S4GP29-F1
#
_entry.id   AF-A0A7S4GP29-F1
#
_cell.length_a   1.000
_cell.length_b   1.000
_cell.length_c   1.000
_cell.angle_alpha   90.00
_cell.angle_beta   90.00
_cell.angle_gamma   90.00
#
_symmetry.space_group_name_H-M   'P 1'
#
loop_
_entity.id
_entity.type
_entity.pdbx_description
1 polymer ?
#
loop_
_entity_poly.entity_id
_entity_poly.type
_entity_poly.pdbx_seq_one_letter_code
_entity_poly.pdbx_strand_id
1 'polypeptide(L)'
;SKMNAKFFCTVANNPNCPRFRDKLEMIVAELLSEKQHAEWLLSTTRSECTKQIAELDTQIQIMTSKKSDGARIEAGASARKSEAQGAIASIEREGRKLLSTFKRQSADCRSELKNLRNTVCGSKKLKQEVITIEAKQRKGARLEINDCSVGAWRPQECMNTKVAQQLEKQGIYNPQKAVTARRPLKSILHKCGPGGGIQWFLRGKVSPPQTPQYGASCPPLRLKTVCNDFECPVNCKLSDWEGWSACSKSCDGGLKRRIRGVTVYPQWGGDECDATKDEQTCNALSCDRPCLLHNWGRWRACTRACDRGMRWRSRKIKRAATGDGRCPRTFSKARYERRVCNAQPCPLDVVCVARMDLVIGIDASGSMGLSGWKAQRTALLQLVSRMALSKSAGIQLGVLKFAYKITILSQLTDDKKKLITAITNTKFDRWTTNIGGAFRSMKGMLQFGRRDAPSICMLWTDGRPSRPSSKYDAGLGAKSLRSSCRVMVVTMRPAVPKSYVAPWVSHPKSQNVMVVNHPSLMVQKVMKVNTFVCGRVQTFLDWTKAQNATKAR
;
A
#
# COMPACT_ATOMS: atom_id res chain seq x y z
N SER A 1 67.07 -55.86 -2.13
CA SER A 1 65.72 -55.42 -1.73
C SER A 1 65.72 -55.11 -0.24
N LYS A 2 65.46 -53.86 0.16
CA LYS A 2 65.22 -53.49 1.56
C LYS A 2 64.01 -52.57 1.61
N MET A 3 62.82 -53.16 1.78
CA MET A 3 61.63 -52.40 2.19
C MET A 3 61.62 -52.35 3.71
N ASN A 4 61.85 -51.15 4.25
CA ASN A 4 61.69 -50.86 5.67
C ASN A 4 60.21 -50.81 6.02
N ALA A 5 59.86 -51.56 7.07
CA ALA A 5 58.65 -51.37 7.84
C ALA A 5 58.57 -49.94 8.42
N LYS A 6 57.41 -49.28 8.27
CA LYS A 6 56.80 -48.42 9.30
C LYS A 6 55.46 -47.83 8.84
N PHE A 7 54.58 -47.63 9.82
CA PHE A 7 53.34 -46.83 9.87
C PHE A 7 52.00 -47.58 9.78
N PHE A 8 51.70 -48.37 10.82
CA PHE A 8 50.32 -48.56 11.28
C PHE A 8 50.06 -47.63 12.48
N CYS A 9 48.96 -46.87 12.46
CA CYS A 9 48.49 -46.05 13.60
C CYS A 9 47.46 -46.85 14.42
N THR A 10 47.54 -46.77 15.74
CA THR A 10 46.53 -47.32 16.66
C THR A 10 45.80 -46.18 17.40
N VAL A 11 44.48 -46.32 17.56
CA VAL A 11 43.58 -45.27 18.09
C VAL A 11 43.33 -45.40 19.60
N ALA A 12 43.71 -46.54 20.20
CA ALA A 12 43.25 -46.91 21.55
C ALA A 12 43.94 -46.15 22.70
N ASN A 13 45.25 -45.87 22.62
CA ASN A 13 46.00 -45.40 23.81
C ASN A 13 46.77 -44.07 23.64
N ASN A 14 47.04 -43.60 22.41
CA ASN A 14 47.50 -42.24 22.12
C ASN A 14 47.44 -41.95 20.59
N PRO A 15 46.44 -41.23 20.07
CA PRO A 15 46.23 -41.13 18.63
C PRO A 15 47.17 -40.08 18.01
N ASN A 16 48.41 -40.45 17.73
CA ASN A 16 49.34 -39.61 16.96
C ASN A 16 49.27 -39.94 15.47
N CYS A 17 48.13 -39.62 14.86
CA CYS A 17 47.88 -39.90 13.45
C CYS A 17 47.56 -38.60 12.68
N PRO A 18 48.57 -37.98 12.03
CA PRO A 18 48.44 -36.65 11.42
C PRO A 18 47.31 -36.54 10.41
N ARG A 19 47.12 -37.55 9.55
CA ARG A 19 46.06 -37.56 8.53
C ARG A 19 44.64 -37.68 9.11
N PHE A 20 44.48 -38.33 10.26
CA PHE A 20 43.18 -38.45 10.92
C PHE A 20 42.82 -37.14 11.64
N ARG A 21 43.81 -36.55 12.31
CA ARG A 21 43.69 -35.22 12.91
C ARG A 21 43.40 -34.13 11.86
N ASP A 22 44.07 -34.17 10.70
CA ASP A 22 43.82 -33.24 9.60
C ASP A 22 42.37 -33.35 9.07
N LYS A 23 41.84 -34.57 8.95
CA LYS A 23 40.44 -34.79 8.55
C LYS A 23 39.45 -34.31 9.61
N LEU A 24 39.72 -34.58 10.89
CA LEU A 24 38.92 -34.08 12.01
C LEU A 24 38.93 -32.55 12.07
N GLU A 25 40.09 -31.91 11.91
CA GLU A 25 40.22 -30.45 11.87
C GLU A 25 39.50 -29.85 10.65
N MET A 26 39.48 -30.56 9.51
CA MET A 26 38.68 -30.17 8.33
C MET A 26 37.17 -30.21 8.63
N ILE A 27 36.69 -31.29 9.25
CA ILE A 27 35.28 -31.44 9.62
C ILE A 27 34.86 -30.36 10.64
N VAL A 28 35.71 -30.10 11.64
CA VAL A 28 35.48 -29.04 12.63
C VAL A 28 35.45 -27.66 11.96
N ALA A 29 36.34 -27.39 11.00
CA ALA A 29 36.35 -26.13 10.27
C ALA A 29 35.10 -25.94 9.38
N GLU A 30 34.61 -27.01 8.77
CA GLU A 30 33.39 -27.01 7.96
C GLU A 30 32.16 -26.75 8.84
N LEU A 31 32.06 -27.42 9.99
CA LEU A 31 31.00 -27.19 10.98
C LEU A 31 31.03 -25.77 11.56
N LEU A 32 32.21 -25.21 11.84
CA LEU A 32 32.35 -23.83 12.31
C LEU A 32 31.96 -22.81 11.23
N SER A 33 32.27 -23.10 9.97
CA SER A 33 31.86 -22.27 8.84
C SER A 33 30.34 -22.31 8.65
N GLU A 34 29.72 -23.48 8.74
CA GLU A 34 28.27 -23.61 8.70
C GLU A 34 27.60 -22.89 9.88
N LYS A 35 28.15 -23.02 11.09
CA LYS A 35 27.67 -22.28 12.27
C LYS A 35 27.71 -20.77 12.04
N GLN A 36 28.83 -20.21 11.58
CA GLN A 36 28.93 -18.77 11.29
C GLN A 36 27.99 -18.33 10.17
N HIS A 37 27.80 -19.18 9.16
CA HIS A 37 26.84 -18.90 8.09
C HIS A 37 25.41 -18.87 8.63
N ALA A 38 25.04 -19.83 9.48
CA ALA A 38 23.74 -19.88 10.14
C ALA A 38 23.52 -18.67 11.07
N GLU A 39 24.51 -18.27 11.86
CA GLU A 39 24.47 -17.07 12.70
C GLU A 39 24.27 -15.79 11.87
N TRP A 40 24.96 -15.68 10.73
CA TRP A 40 24.79 -14.56 9.82
C TRP A 40 23.39 -14.53 9.20
N LEU A 41 22.90 -15.68 8.75
CA LEU A 41 21.56 -15.83 8.20
C LEU A 41 20.51 -15.42 9.23
N LEU A 42 20.65 -15.89 10.48
CA LEU A 42 19.79 -15.56 11.60
C LEU A 42 19.77 -14.05 11.86
N SER A 43 20.93 -13.39 11.87
CA SER A 43 21.01 -11.93 12.08
C SER A 43 20.35 -11.13 10.96
N THR A 44 20.50 -11.60 9.71
CA THR A 44 19.96 -10.94 8.53
C THR A 44 18.44 -11.10 8.48
N THR A 45 17.95 -12.32 8.72
CA THR A 45 16.51 -12.60 8.84
C THR A 45 15.89 -11.83 9.99
N ARG A 46 16.56 -11.74 11.15
CA ARG A 46 16.08 -10.95 12.30
C ARG A 46 15.93 -9.48 11.95
N SER A 47 16.90 -8.90 11.24
CA SER A 47 16.84 -7.52 10.74
C SER A 47 15.63 -7.32 9.81
N GLU A 48 15.39 -8.26 8.90
CA GLU A 48 14.26 -8.20 7.98
C GLU A 48 12.91 -8.35 8.69
N CYS A 49 12.79 -9.27 9.66
CA CYS A 49 11.61 -9.37 10.53
C CYS A 49 11.34 -8.06 11.28
N THR A 50 12.35 -7.37 11.82
CA THR A 50 12.14 -6.07 12.48
C THR A 50 11.58 -5.00 11.53
N LYS A 51 12.01 -4.98 10.27
CA LYS A 51 11.46 -4.05 9.28
C LYS A 51 10.00 -4.39 8.95
N GLN A 52 9.68 -5.68 8.82
CA GLN A 52 8.32 -6.12 8.58
C GLN A 52 7.39 -5.79 9.76
N ILE A 53 7.87 -5.95 10.99
CA ILE A 53 7.14 -5.55 12.20
C ILE A 53 6.87 -4.03 12.17
N ALA A 54 7.88 -3.20 11.88
CA ALA A 54 7.70 -1.75 11.80
C ALA A 54 6.72 -1.33 10.70
N GLU A 55 6.72 -2.01 9.55
CA GLU A 55 5.74 -1.80 8.49
C GLU A 55 4.32 -2.18 8.95
N LEU A 56 4.16 -3.34 9.60
CA LEU A 56 2.88 -3.79 10.15
C LEU A 56 2.36 -2.83 11.24
N ASP A 57 3.22 -2.31 12.11
CA ASP A 57 2.85 -1.29 13.11
C ASP A 57 2.33 -0.02 12.44
N THR A 58 2.96 0.39 11.35
CA THR A 58 2.50 1.56 10.56
C THR A 58 1.11 1.30 9.98
N GLN A 59 0.86 0.09 9.47
CA GLN A 59 -0.46 -0.32 8.98
C GLN A 59 -1.50 -0.38 10.10
N ILE A 60 -1.15 -0.88 11.29
CA ILE A 60 -2.03 -0.88 12.46
C ILE A 60 -2.40 0.55 12.87
N GLN A 61 -1.45 1.49 12.86
CA GLN A 61 -1.73 2.90 13.13
C GLN A 61 -2.72 3.50 12.13
N ILE A 62 -2.54 3.22 10.83
CA ILE A 62 -3.48 3.67 9.78
C ILE A 62 -4.87 3.07 10.01
N MET A 63 -4.96 1.78 10.33
CA MET A 63 -6.23 1.11 10.61
C MET A 63 -6.90 1.65 11.89
N THR A 64 -6.10 2.03 12.89
CA THR A 64 -6.58 2.65 14.13
C THR A 64 -7.14 4.05 13.86
N SER A 65 -6.49 4.85 13.01
CA SER A 65 -7.02 6.13 12.55
C SER A 65 -8.36 5.93 11.83
N LYS A 66 -8.44 4.97 10.90
CA LYS A 66 -9.70 4.65 10.20
C LYS A 66 -10.80 4.19 11.15
N LYS A 67 -10.46 3.44 12.21
CA LYS A 67 -11.41 3.06 13.26
C LYS A 67 -11.94 4.28 14.01
N SER A 68 -11.08 5.26 14.32
CA SER A 68 -11.51 6.51 14.96
C SER A 68 -12.39 7.38 14.06
N ASP A 69 -12.10 7.42 12.75
CA ASP A 69 -12.95 8.09 11.76
C ASP A 69 -14.32 7.38 11.66
N GLY A 70 -14.33 6.05 11.67
CA GLY A 70 -15.54 5.25 11.75
C GLY A 70 -16.38 5.57 12.99
N ALA A 71 -15.76 5.68 14.17
CA ALA A 71 -16.44 6.05 15.40
C ALA A 71 -17.05 7.47 15.35
N ARG A 72 -16.40 8.43 14.67
CA ARG A 72 -16.97 9.77 14.43
C ARG A 72 -18.19 9.70 13.52
N ILE A 73 -18.15 8.87 12.48
CA ILE A 73 -19.28 8.65 11.58
C ILE A 73 -20.44 8.00 12.34
N GLU A 74 -20.16 7.02 13.19
CA GLU A 74 -21.14 6.35 14.05
C GLU A 74 -21.77 7.31 15.06
N ALA A 75 -20.99 8.20 15.66
CA ALA A 75 -21.50 9.27 16.52
C ALA A 75 -22.42 10.23 15.75
N GLY A 76 -22.06 10.61 14.51
CA GLY A 76 -22.90 11.43 13.63
C GLY A 76 -24.17 10.71 13.16
N ALA A 77 -24.13 9.39 12.99
CA ALA A 77 -25.31 8.57 12.71
C ALA A 77 -26.21 8.45 13.96
N SER A 78 -25.63 8.32 15.14
CA SER A 78 -26.34 8.27 16.42
C SER A 78 -27.05 9.59 16.73
N ALA A 79 -26.42 10.73 16.45
CA ALA A 79 -27.04 12.04 16.58
C ALA A 79 -28.28 12.17 15.68
N ARG A 80 -28.15 11.78 14.40
CA ARG A 80 -29.29 11.76 13.44
C ARG A 80 -30.39 10.79 13.87
N LYS A 81 -30.03 9.65 14.46
CA LYS A 81 -31.00 8.70 15.04
C LYS A 81 -31.77 9.32 16.20
N SER A 82 -31.10 10.03 17.12
CA SER A 82 -31.76 10.73 18.22
C SER A 82 -32.70 11.84 17.74
N GLU A 83 -32.30 12.58 16.70
CA GLU A 83 -33.14 13.59 16.06
C GLU A 83 -34.40 12.96 15.43
N ALA A 84 -34.23 11.88 14.67
CA ALA A 84 -35.34 11.13 14.09
C ALA A 84 -36.28 10.53 15.17
N GLN A 85 -35.72 10.01 16.27
CA GLN A 85 -36.50 9.54 17.42
C GLN A 85 -37.28 10.67 18.09
N GLY A 86 -36.71 11.87 18.18
CA GLY A 86 -37.40 13.06 18.67
C GLY A 86 -38.60 13.44 17.78
N ALA A 87 -38.44 13.38 16.47
CA ALA A 87 -39.52 13.59 15.50
C ALA A 87 -40.63 12.53 15.65
N ILE A 88 -40.27 11.24 15.76
CA ILE A 88 -41.23 10.15 16.00
C ILE A 88 -42.01 10.38 17.30
N ALA A 89 -41.35 10.76 18.38
CA ALA A 89 -42.00 11.04 19.66
C ALA A 89 -42.97 12.25 19.60
N SER A 90 -42.69 13.21 18.72
CA SER A 90 -43.61 14.32 18.43
C SER A 90 -44.86 13.82 17.69
N ILE A 91 -44.67 13.03 16.63
CA ILE A 91 -45.76 12.42 15.85
C ILE A 91 -46.64 11.52 16.74
N GLU A 92 -46.04 10.72 17.63
CA GLU A 92 -46.79 9.87 18.58
C GLU A 92 -47.59 10.67 19.61
N ARG A 93 -47.10 11.85 20.02
CA ARG A 93 -47.87 12.76 20.90
C ARG A 93 -49.10 13.30 20.17
N GLU A 94 -48.93 13.71 18.92
CA GLU A 94 -50.02 14.19 18.10
C GLU A 94 -51.05 13.08 17.79
N GLY A 95 -50.57 11.87 17.47
CA GLY A 95 -51.40 10.68 17.32
C GLY A 95 -52.18 10.34 18.59
N ARG A 96 -51.59 10.48 19.78
CA ARG A 96 -52.30 10.31 21.06
C ARG A 96 -53.40 11.35 21.28
N LYS A 97 -53.17 12.61 20.91
CA LYS A 97 -54.19 13.67 20.98
C LYS A 97 -55.36 13.35 20.05
N LEU A 98 -55.08 12.99 18.80
CA LEU A 98 -56.10 12.57 17.84
C LEU A 98 -56.90 11.36 18.34
N LEU A 99 -56.22 10.33 18.85
CA LEU A 99 -56.87 9.16 19.42
C LEU A 99 -57.76 9.50 20.62
N SER A 100 -57.31 10.41 21.50
CA SER A 100 -58.11 10.84 22.65
C SER A 100 -59.39 11.57 22.21
N THR A 101 -59.28 12.41 21.19
CA THR A 101 -60.41 13.14 20.58
C THR A 101 -61.39 12.15 19.97
N PHE A 102 -60.89 11.19 19.18
CA PHE A 102 -61.69 10.13 18.59
C PHE A 102 -62.39 9.28 19.66
N LYS A 103 -61.70 8.92 20.76
CA LYS A 103 -62.30 8.17 21.87
C LYS A 103 -63.44 8.94 22.54
N ARG A 104 -63.27 10.25 22.74
CA ARG A 104 -64.30 11.13 23.30
C ARG A 104 -65.53 11.18 22.38
N GLN A 105 -65.34 11.53 21.11
CA GLN A 105 -66.42 11.55 20.13
C GLN A 105 -67.13 10.20 19.99
N SER A 106 -66.39 9.10 20.04
CA SER A 106 -66.95 7.75 20.04
C SER A 106 -67.78 7.45 21.29
N ALA A 107 -67.39 7.98 22.46
CA ALA A 107 -68.16 7.83 23.69
C ALA A 107 -69.45 8.65 23.64
N ASP A 108 -69.37 9.88 23.14
CA ASP A 108 -70.54 10.76 22.93
C ASP A 108 -71.54 10.09 21.99
N CYS A 109 -71.06 9.59 20.84
CA CYS A 109 -71.87 8.82 19.89
C CYS A 109 -72.52 7.58 20.53
N ARG A 110 -71.81 6.83 21.38
CA ARG A 110 -72.38 5.68 22.11
C ARG A 110 -73.48 6.09 23.09
N SER A 111 -73.31 7.22 23.78
CA SER A 111 -74.32 7.77 24.68
C SER A 111 -75.58 8.15 23.92
N GLU A 112 -75.41 8.84 22.79
CA GLU A 112 -76.50 9.25 21.92
C GLU A 112 -77.25 8.03 21.33
N LEU A 113 -76.52 7.01 20.89
CA LEU A 113 -77.12 5.73 20.47
C LEU A 113 -77.93 5.05 21.59
N LYS A 114 -77.48 5.14 22.85
CA LYS A 114 -78.23 4.63 24.01
C LYS A 114 -79.51 5.42 24.24
N ASN A 115 -79.46 6.75 24.14
CA ASN A 115 -80.65 7.61 24.25
C ASN A 115 -81.66 7.33 23.15
N LEU A 116 -81.20 7.18 21.90
CA LEU A 116 -82.04 6.77 20.78
C LEU A 116 -82.66 5.40 21.02
N ARG A 117 -81.90 4.43 21.55
CA ARG A 117 -82.42 3.10 21.90
C ARG A 117 -83.49 3.15 22.97
N ASN A 118 -83.29 3.95 24.02
CA ASN A 118 -84.28 4.17 25.08
C ASN A 118 -85.56 4.80 24.51
N THR A 119 -85.41 5.75 23.59
CA THR A 119 -86.54 6.39 22.89
C THR A 119 -87.33 5.33 22.10
N VAL A 120 -86.64 4.48 21.32
CA VAL A 120 -87.28 3.37 20.59
C VAL A 120 -87.99 2.39 21.55
N CYS A 121 -87.39 2.05 22.69
CA CYS A 121 -88.02 1.21 23.71
C CYS A 121 -89.28 1.86 24.30
N GLY A 122 -89.24 3.18 24.57
CA GLY A 122 -90.40 3.95 25.02
C GLY A 122 -91.53 3.94 24.00
N SER A 123 -91.22 4.19 22.73
CA SER A 123 -92.19 4.10 21.62
C SER A 123 -92.80 2.69 21.50
N LYS A 124 -92.01 1.62 21.69
CA LYS A 124 -92.53 0.25 21.71
C LYS A 124 -93.49 -0.01 22.87
N LYS A 125 -93.19 0.51 24.06
CA LYS A 125 -94.06 0.35 25.25
C LYS A 125 -95.38 1.10 25.05
N LEU A 126 -95.33 2.35 24.58
CA LEU A 126 -96.52 3.13 24.20
C LEU A 126 -97.37 2.39 23.16
N LYS A 127 -96.74 1.83 22.14
CA LYS A 127 -97.43 1.02 21.12
C LYS A 127 -98.13 -0.21 21.73
N GLN A 128 -97.50 -0.88 22.69
CA GLN A 128 -98.09 -2.03 23.38
C GLN A 128 -99.32 -1.63 24.25
N GLU A 129 -99.25 -0.47 24.91
CA GLU A 129 -100.37 0.08 25.69
C GLU A 129 -101.56 0.44 24.78
N VAL A 130 -101.31 1.10 23.64
CA VAL A 130 -102.34 1.43 22.65
C VAL A 130 -103.04 0.17 22.13
N ILE A 131 -102.30 -0.89 21.80
CA ILE A 131 -102.87 -2.19 21.40
C ILE A 131 -103.80 -2.75 22.49
N THR A 132 -103.40 -2.61 23.76
CA THR A 132 -104.15 -3.14 24.91
C THR A 132 -105.45 -2.36 25.15
N ILE A 133 -105.43 -1.03 25.00
CA ILE A 133 -106.62 -0.16 25.13
C ILE A 133 -107.62 -0.46 24.00
N GLU A 134 -107.16 -0.54 22.76
CA GLU A 134 -107.99 -0.89 21.59
C GLU A 134 -108.62 -2.29 21.71
N ALA A 135 -107.88 -3.27 22.23
CA ALA A 135 -108.37 -4.64 22.45
C ALA A 135 -109.52 -4.70 23.48
N LYS A 136 -109.49 -3.85 24.52
CA LYS A 136 -110.58 -3.72 25.50
C LYS A 136 -111.85 -3.13 24.89
N GLN A 137 -111.73 -2.14 24.01
CA GLN A 137 -112.88 -1.55 23.31
C GLN A 137 -113.55 -2.51 22.32
N ARG A 138 -112.79 -3.44 21.71
CA ARG A 138 -113.29 -4.40 20.72
C ARG A 138 -113.75 -5.76 21.27
N LYS A 139 -114.13 -5.86 22.56
CA LYS A 139 -114.61 -7.11 23.20
C LYS A 139 -113.72 -8.34 22.94
N GLY A 140 -112.40 -8.17 22.96
CA GLY A 140 -111.43 -9.29 22.93
C GLY A 140 -110.84 -9.64 21.56
N ALA A 141 -111.12 -8.90 20.48
CA ALA A 141 -110.41 -9.08 19.22
C ALA A 141 -108.94 -8.63 19.33
N ARG A 142 -107.99 -9.54 19.05
CA ARG A 142 -106.53 -9.29 19.13
C ARG A 142 -106.08 -8.42 17.96
N LEU A 143 -105.63 -7.19 18.22
CA LEU A 143 -105.04 -6.31 17.21
C LEU A 143 -103.56 -6.66 17.01
N GLU A 144 -103.20 -7.23 15.85
CA GLU A 144 -101.81 -7.55 15.50
C GLU A 144 -101.18 -6.41 14.69
N ILE A 145 -100.15 -5.75 15.25
CA ILE A 145 -99.38 -4.72 14.55
C ILE A 145 -97.97 -5.24 14.25
N ASN A 146 -97.75 -5.69 13.01
CA ASN A 146 -96.47 -6.25 12.58
C ASN A 146 -95.63 -5.19 11.84
N ASP A 147 -94.62 -4.62 12.53
CA ASP A 147 -93.66 -3.73 11.88
C ASP A 147 -92.61 -4.54 11.10
N CYS A 148 -92.20 -4.01 9.96
CA CYS A 148 -91.11 -4.60 9.21
C CYS A 148 -89.76 -4.44 9.95
N SER A 149 -89.09 -5.56 10.22
CA SER A 149 -87.76 -5.60 10.82
C SER A 149 -86.67 -5.79 9.75
N VAL A 150 -85.51 -5.15 9.95
CA VAL A 150 -84.40 -5.15 8.99
C VAL A 150 -83.08 -5.48 9.69
N GLY A 151 -82.16 -6.10 8.96
CA GLY A 151 -80.85 -6.49 9.47
C GLY A 151 -79.85 -5.34 9.54
N ALA A 152 -78.62 -5.65 9.94
CA ALA A 152 -77.50 -4.71 9.93
C ALA A 152 -77.13 -4.27 8.51
N TRP A 153 -76.68 -3.02 8.38
CA TRP A 153 -76.12 -2.49 7.15
C TRP A 153 -74.81 -3.20 6.79
N ARG A 154 -74.71 -3.65 5.54
CA ARG A 154 -73.49 -4.24 4.97
C ARG A 154 -72.88 -3.26 3.95
N PRO A 155 -71.70 -2.68 4.22
CA PRO A 155 -71.03 -1.80 3.26
C PRO A 155 -70.65 -2.60 2.02
N GLN A 156 -70.86 -2.00 0.85
CA GLN A 156 -70.35 -2.48 -0.43
C GLN A 156 -69.02 -1.78 -0.74
N GLU A 157 -68.29 -2.22 -1.76
CA GLU A 157 -67.04 -1.54 -2.14
C GLU A 157 -67.34 -0.16 -2.76
N CYS A 158 -66.42 0.79 -2.58
CA CYS A 158 -66.55 2.15 -3.08
C CYS A 158 -66.45 2.15 -4.61
N MET A 159 -67.51 2.60 -5.28
CA MET A 159 -67.59 2.62 -6.75
C MET A 159 -67.29 4.00 -7.32
N ASN A 160 -66.81 4.06 -8.56
CA ASN A 160 -66.74 5.32 -9.31
C ASN A 160 -68.13 5.94 -9.44
N THR A 161 -68.25 7.24 -9.17
CA THR A 161 -69.52 7.98 -9.15
C THR A 161 -70.34 7.83 -10.44
N LYS A 162 -69.71 7.90 -11.63
CA LYS A 162 -70.42 7.73 -12.91
C LYS A 162 -70.90 6.29 -13.10
N VAL A 163 -70.08 5.32 -12.71
CA VAL A 163 -70.40 3.89 -12.81
C VAL A 163 -71.51 3.51 -11.81
N ALA A 164 -71.43 4.03 -10.59
CA ALA A 164 -72.41 3.81 -9.54
C ALA A 164 -73.79 4.36 -9.92
N GLN A 165 -73.85 5.57 -10.49
CA GLN A 165 -75.10 6.15 -11.00
C GLN A 165 -75.71 5.32 -12.15
N GLN A 166 -74.86 4.80 -13.05
CA GLN A 166 -75.31 3.94 -14.14
C GLN A 166 -75.88 2.61 -13.62
N LEU A 167 -75.18 1.96 -12.69
CA LEU A 167 -75.60 0.69 -12.09
C LEU A 167 -76.80 0.86 -11.16
N GLU A 168 -76.94 2.00 -10.49
CA GLU A 168 -78.11 2.36 -9.68
C GLU A 168 -79.40 2.34 -10.52
N LYS A 169 -79.37 2.87 -11.75
CA LYS A 169 -80.48 2.81 -12.70
C LYS A 169 -80.84 1.37 -13.13
N GLN A 170 -79.87 0.47 -13.08
CA GLN A 170 -80.04 -0.96 -13.40
C GLN A 170 -80.38 -1.80 -12.15
N GLY A 171 -80.49 -1.19 -10.97
CA GLY A 171 -80.77 -1.91 -9.72
C GLY A 171 -79.58 -2.73 -9.18
N ILE A 172 -78.35 -2.46 -9.63
CA ILE A 172 -77.14 -3.17 -9.23
C ILE A 172 -76.36 -2.30 -8.23
N TYR A 173 -76.26 -2.78 -6.99
CA TYR A 173 -75.63 -2.03 -5.88
C TYR A 173 -74.36 -2.71 -5.34
N ASN A 174 -74.00 -3.88 -5.86
CA ASN A 174 -72.80 -4.63 -5.49
C ASN A 174 -71.82 -4.66 -6.68
N PRO A 175 -70.56 -4.24 -6.50
CA PRO A 175 -69.60 -4.12 -7.61
C PRO A 175 -69.18 -5.48 -8.14
N GLN A 176 -69.07 -6.50 -7.29
CA GLN A 176 -68.73 -7.87 -7.69
C GLN A 176 -69.84 -8.49 -8.56
N LYS A 177 -71.11 -8.14 -8.29
CA LYS A 177 -72.24 -8.50 -9.17
C LYS A 177 -72.27 -7.72 -10.50
N ALA A 178 -71.57 -6.60 -10.58
CA ALA A 178 -71.39 -5.84 -11.82
C ALA A 178 -70.21 -6.35 -12.65
N VAL A 179 -69.19 -6.97 -12.04
CA VAL A 179 -68.05 -7.59 -12.75
C VAL A 179 -68.50 -8.72 -13.68
N THR A 180 -69.55 -9.46 -13.29
CA THR A 180 -70.18 -10.48 -14.14
C THR A 180 -70.88 -9.89 -15.39
N ALA A 181 -71.06 -8.58 -15.46
CA ALA A 181 -71.58 -7.85 -16.61
C ALA A 181 -70.45 -7.07 -17.32
N ARG A 182 -69.59 -7.79 -18.07
CA ARG A 182 -68.61 -7.26 -19.06
C ARG A 182 -67.59 -6.18 -18.61
N ARG A 183 -67.40 -5.86 -17.32
CA ARG A 183 -66.41 -4.84 -16.86
C ARG A 183 -65.43 -5.36 -15.80
N PRO A 184 -64.13 -5.05 -15.90
CA PRO A 184 -63.13 -5.46 -14.90
C PRO A 184 -63.28 -4.67 -13.58
N LEU A 185 -63.13 -5.34 -12.43
CA LEU A 185 -63.34 -4.79 -11.08
C LEU A 185 -62.56 -3.49 -10.82
N LYS A 186 -61.31 -3.38 -11.32
CA LYS A 186 -60.48 -2.17 -11.18
C LYS A 186 -61.09 -0.91 -11.80
N SER A 187 -61.96 -1.06 -12.81
CA SER A 187 -62.64 0.06 -13.47
C SER A 187 -63.92 0.51 -12.76
N ILE A 188 -64.42 -0.32 -11.84
CA ILE A 188 -65.64 -0.08 -11.08
C ILE A 188 -65.32 0.60 -9.75
N LEU A 189 -64.18 0.24 -9.14
CA LEU A 189 -63.78 0.74 -7.84
C LEU A 189 -63.15 2.14 -7.91
N HIS A 190 -63.54 3.00 -6.97
CA HIS A 190 -62.94 4.32 -6.77
C HIS A 190 -62.02 4.28 -5.55
N LYS A 191 -60.74 4.60 -5.76
CA LYS A 191 -59.73 4.54 -4.71
C LYS A 191 -59.49 5.89 -4.02
N CYS A 192 -59.52 6.98 -4.78
CA CYS A 192 -59.24 8.35 -4.38
C CYS A 192 -59.60 9.30 -5.53
N GLY A 193 -59.76 10.58 -5.23
CA GLY A 193 -59.98 11.66 -6.19
C GLY A 193 -61.08 12.65 -5.75
N PRO A 194 -61.06 13.87 -6.30
CA PRO A 194 -62.00 14.93 -5.92
C PRO A 194 -63.45 14.55 -6.24
N GLY A 195 -64.34 14.73 -5.25
CA GLY A 195 -65.75 14.36 -5.33
C GLY A 195 -66.04 12.91 -4.98
N GLY A 196 -65.00 12.14 -4.64
CA GLY A 196 -65.07 10.77 -4.19
C GLY A 196 -65.80 9.79 -5.12
N GLY A 197 -66.04 8.60 -4.59
CA GLY A 197 -66.88 7.57 -5.16
C GLY A 197 -68.20 7.44 -4.39
N ILE A 198 -69.04 6.52 -4.83
CA ILE A 198 -70.29 6.17 -4.15
C ILE A 198 -70.16 4.81 -3.50
N GLN A 199 -70.46 4.75 -2.20
CA GLN A 199 -70.56 3.51 -1.44
C GLN A 199 -72.02 3.24 -1.06
N TRP A 200 -72.48 2.04 -1.41
CA TRP A 200 -73.80 1.56 -0.99
C TRP A 200 -73.71 0.77 0.30
N PHE A 201 -74.69 0.96 1.16
CA PHE A 201 -74.96 0.11 2.31
C PHE A 201 -76.26 -0.63 2.05
N LEU A 202 -76.26 -1.95 2.19
CA LEU A 202 -77.41 -2.81 1.92
C LEU A 202 -77.80 -3.58 3.18
N ARG A 203 -79.10 -3.75 3.42
CA ARG A 203 -79.62 -4.64 4.49
C ARG A 203 -80.86 -5.38 4.02
N GLY A 204 -81.06 -6.59 4.53
CA GLY A 204 -82.23 -7.43 4.24
C GLY A 204 -83.36 -7.22 5.24
N LYS A 205 -84.59 -7.60 4.85
CA LYS A 205 -85.71 -7.79 5.78
C LYS A 205 -85.46 -9.05 6.61
N VAL A 206 -85.77 -9.01 7.90
CA VAL A 206 -85.53 -10.13 8.84
C VAL A 206 -86.80 -10.94 9.10
N SER A 207 -88.00 -10.35 8.96
CA SER A 207 -89.29 -11.03 9.10
C SER A 207 -90.08 -11.10 7.77
N PRO A 208 -90.87 -12.17 7.52
CA PRO A 208 -91.69 -12.31 6.30
C PRO A 208 -92.83 -11.28 6.25
N PRO A 209 -93.36 -10.93 5.05
CA PRO A 209 -94.45 -9.98 4.91
C PRO A 209 -95.75 -10.65 5.38
N GLN A 210 -96.06 -10.54 6.66
CA GLN A 210 -97.38 -10.88 7.14
C GLN A 210 -98.23 -9.62 7.04
N THR A 211 -99.30 -9.70 6.24
CA THR A 211 -100.39 -8.73 6.20
C THR A 211 -101.13 -8.73 7.55
N PRO A 212 -101.05 -7.62 8.30
CA PRO A 212 -102.24 -7.07 8.92
C PRO A 212 -102.47 -5.62 8.46
N GLN A 213 -103.69 -5.14 8.64
CA GLN A 213 -104.18 -3.81 8.23
C GLN A 213 -103.43 -2.64 8.91
N TYR A 214 -102.57 -2.90 9.90
CA TYR A 214 -101.85 -1.91 10.71
C TYR A 214 -100.38 -2.31 10.94
N GLY A 215 -99.43 -1.40 10.65
CA GLY A 215 -97.99 -1.59 10.83
C GLY A 215 -97.14 -0.57 10.07
N ALA A 216 -95.93 -0.29 10.55
CA ALA A 216 -95.02 0.63 9.85
C ALA A 216 -94.34 -0.03 8.64
N SER A 217 -94.24 0.72 7.54
CA SER A 217 -93.50 0.30 6.35
C SER A 217 -92.02 0.10 6.65
N CYS A 218 -91.37 -0.81 5.90
CA CYS A 218 -89.94 -1.08 6.08
C CYS A 218 -89.13 0.22 5.95
N PRO A 219 -88.20 0.49 6.90
CA PRO A 219 -87.25 1.56 6.69
C PRO A 219 -86.36 1.24 5.47
N PRO A 220 -85.69 2.24 4.88
CA PRO A 220 -84.89 2.05 3.68
C PRO A 220 -83.94 0.86 3.78
N LEU A 221 -83.94 -0.01 2.78
CA LEU A 221 -83.04 -1.18 2.69
C LEU A 221 -81.70 -0.85 2.01
N ARG A 222 -81.57 0.39 1.54
CA ARG A 222 -80.43 0.93 0.81
C ARG A 222 -80.11 2.32 1.33
N LEU A 223 -78.83 2.60 1.52
CA LEU A 223 -78.29 3.91 1.86
C LEU A 223 -77.06 4.16 0.99
N LYS A 224 -76.91 5.38 0.48
CA LYS A 224 -75.73 5.79 -0.28
C LYS A 224 -74.98 6.91 0.42
N THR A 225 -73.65 6.86 0.36
CA THR A 225 -72.75 7.90 0.86
C THR A 225 -71.59 8.08 -0.11
N VAL A 226 -70.93 9.24 -0.01
CA VAL A 226 -69.63 9.48 -0.65
C VAL A 226 -68.54 8.70 0.11
N CYS A 227 -67.59 8.14 -0.63
CA CYS A 227 -66.44 7.39 -0.11
C CYS A 227 -65.15 7.81 -0.81
N ASN A 228 -64.00 7.67 -0.15
CA ASN A 228 -62.69 7.95 -0.71
C ASN A 228 -62.54 9.36 -1.34
N ASP A 229 -63.20 10.36 -0.75
CA ASP A 229 -63.07 11.77 -1.15
C ASP A 229 -61.80 12.38 -0.53
N PHE A 230 -60.66 11.92 -1.02
CA PHE A 230 -59.35 12.46 -0.71
C PHE A 230 -58.48 12.40 -1.96
N GLU A 231 -57.49 13.29 -2.04
CA GLU A 231 -56.63 13.39 -3.22
C GLU A 231 -55.76 12.16 -3.42
N CYS A 232 -55.55 11.77 -4.67
CA CYS A 232 -54.71 10.63 -5.00
C CYS A 232 -53.22 10.96 -4.84
N PRO A 233 -52.38 10.01 -4.38
CA PRO A 233 -50.93 10.17 -4.35
C PRO A 233 -50.38 10.54 -5.74
N VAL A 234 -49.57 11.59 -5.80
CA VAL A 234 -48.83 11.99 -6.99
C VAL A 234 -47.37 11.66 -6.74
N ASN A 235 -46.84 10.69 -7.49
CA ASN A 235 -45.44 10.29 -7.39
C ASN A 235 -44.53 11.29 -8.09
N CYS A 236 -43.32 11.46 -7.54
CA CYS A 236 -42.32 12.32 -8.16
C CYS A 236 -41.97 11.84 -9.58
N LYS A 237 -41.77 12.79 -10.50
CA LYS A 237 -41.17 12.55 -11.81
C LYS A 237 -39.96 13.44 -12.01
N LEU A 238 -38.89 12.86 -12.54
CA LEU A 238 -37.64 13.53 -12.84
C LEU A 238 -37.52 13.77 -14.35
N SER A 239 -36.80 14.82 -14.74
CA SER A 239 -36.40 15.02 -16.14
C SER A 239 -35.29 14.03 -16.52
N ASP A 240 -34.99 13.98 -17.81
CA ASP A 240 -33.73 13.39 -18.27
C ASP A 240 -32.52 14.13 -17.68
N TRP A 241 -31.40 13.42 -17.61
CA TRP A 241 -30.13 14.00 -17.21
C TRP A 241 -29.62 14.98 -18.25
N GLU A 242 -29.12 16.11 -17.78
CA GLU A 242 -28.25 16.95 -18.59
C GLU A 242 -26.94 16.22 -18.94
N GLY A 243 -26.25 16.72 -19.96
CA GLY A 243 -24.92 16.24 -20.32
C GLY A 243 -23.92 16.38 -19.17
N TRP A 244 -22.91 15.51 -19.16
CA TRP A 244 -21.80 15.64 -18.22
C TRP A 244 -21.03 16.94 -18.46
N SER A 245 -20.66 17.62 -17.37
CA SER A 245 -19.72 18.73 -17.42
C SER A 245 -18.35 18.26 -17.94
N ALA A 246 -17.54 19.22 -18.38
CA ALA A 246 -16.11 18.98 -18.54
C ALA A 246 -15.49 18.49 -17.22
N CYS A 247 -14.44 17.68 -17.32
CA CYS A 247 -13.69 17.24 -16.15
C CYS A 247 -12.98 18.43 -15.50
N SER A 248 -13.02 18.53 -14.17
CA SER A 248 -12.41 19.64 -13.43
C SER A 248 -10.89 19.74 -13.56
N LYS A 249 -10.23 18.63 -13.93
CA LYS A 249 -8.79 18.58 -14.22
C LYS A 249 -8.54 17.74 -15.46
N SER A 250 -7.49 18.06 -16.21
CA SER A 250 -7.02 17.26 -17.36
C SER A 250 -6.17 16.05 -16.97
N CYS A 251 -5.57 16.06 -15.76
CA CYS A 251 -4.76 14.98 -15.18
C CYS A 251 -4.73 15.09 -13.64
N ASP A 252 -4.10 14.15 -12.94
CA ASP A 252 -4.05 14.05 -11.47
C ASP A 252 -5.44 13.93 -10.79
N GLY A 253 -6.44 13.40 -11.52
CA GLY A 253 -7.79 13.14 -11.01
C GLY A 253 -8.65 14.41 -10.88
N GLY A 254 -9.76 14.43 -11.63
CA GLY A 254 -10.80 15.43 -11.56
C GLY A 254 -12.19 14.83 -11.36
N LEU A 255 -13.19 15.69 -11.30
CA LEU A 255 -14.60 15.35 -11.16
C LEU A 255 -15.37 15.94 -12.34
N LYS A 256 -16.34 15.18 -12.86
CA LYS A 256 -17.37 15.68 -13.78
C LYS A 256 -18.73 15.48 -13.12
N ARG A 257 -19.65 16.39 -13.39
CA ARG A 257 -20.97 16.44 -12.74
C ARG A 257 -22.08 16.51 -13.78
N ARG A 258 -23.25 16.01 -13.45
CA ARG A 258 -24.49 16.21 -14.22
C ARG A 258 -25.65 16.46 -13.26
N ILE A 259 -26.68 17.13 -13.76
CA ILE A 259 -27.89 17.47 -13.01
C ILE A 259 -29.13 17.05 -13.79
N ARG A 260 -30.24 16.82 -13.06
CA ARG A 260 -31.57 16.65 -13.64
C ARG A 260 -32.59 17.38 -12.77
N GLY A 261 -33.66 17.87 -13.37
CA GLY A 261 -34.73 18.57 -12.69
C GLY A 261 -35.83 17.65 -12.19
N VAL A 262 -36.65 18.15 -11.27
CA VAL A 262 -37.93 17.54 -10.89
C VAL A 262 -39.02 18.12 -11.78
N THR A 263 -39.68 17.27 -12.57
CA THR A 263 -40.78 17.68 -13.47
C THR A 263 -42.14 17.61 -12.78
N VAL A 264 -42.30 16.71 -11.81
CA VAL A 264 -43.49 16.61 -10.96
C VAL A 264 -43.05 16.39 -9.52
N TYR A 265 -43.46 17.28 -8.62
CA TYR A 265 -43.19 17.13 -7.18
C TYR A 265 -44.16 16.14 -6.53
N PRO A 266 -43.71 15.36 -5.54
CA PRO A 266 -44.58 14.41 -4.86
C PRO A 266 -45.65 15.14 -4.05
N GLN A 267 -46.89 14.65 -4.11
CA GLN A 267 -48.02 15.18 -3.34
C GLN A 267 -48.86 14.04 -2.77
N TRP A 268 -49.62 14.33 -1.71
CA TRP A 268 -50.62 13.43 -1.13
C TRP A 268 -50.09 12.03 -0.76
N GLY A 269 -48.85 11.96 -0.26
CA GLY A 269 -48.21 10.69 0.14
C GLY A 269 -47.63 9.87 -1.03
N GLY A 270 -47.39 10.49 -2.18
CA GLY A 270 -46.64 9.87 -3.28
C GLY A 270 -45.14 9.75 -3.01
N ASP A 271 -44.48 8.89 -3.78
CA ASP A 271 -43.06 8.54 -3.59
C ASP A 271 -42.12 9.75 -3.81
N GLU A 272 -41.11 9.90 -2.93
CA GLU A 272 -40.09 10.94 -3.04
C GLU A 272 -39.19 10.79 -4.27
N CYS A 273 -38.56 11.88 -4.71
CA CYS A 273 -37.66 11.89 -5.85
C CYS A 273 -36.31 11.26 -5.54
N ASP A 274 -35.75 10.51 -6.50
CA ASP A 274 -34.33 10.14 -6.50
C ASP A 274 -33.41 11.37 -6.59
N ALA A 275 -32.10 11.15 -6.40
CA ALA A 275 -31.08 12.20 -6.49
C ALA A 275 -31.11 13.00 -7.81
N THR A 276 -30.98 14.32 -7.68
CA THR A 276 -30.97 15.29 -8.80
C THR A 276 -29.56 15.69 -9.26
N LYS A 277 -28.53 15.20 -8.57
CA LYS A 277 -27.12 15.47 -8.86
C LYS A 277 -26.34 14.17 -8.86
N ASP A 278 -25.40 14.05 -9.79
CA ASP A 278 -24.51 12.91 -9.92
C ASP A 278 -23.08 13.39 -10.23
N GLU A 279 -22.09 12.70 -9.67
CA GLU A 279 -20.68 13.06 -9.74
C GLU A 279 -19.82 11.82 -10.01
N GLN A 280 -18.89 11.95 -10.96
CA GLN A 280 -17.97 10.87 -11.34
C GLN A 280 -16.53 11.36 -11.43
N THR A 281 -15.60 10.48 -11.05
CA THR A 281 -14.17 10.70 -11.24
C THR A 281 -13.78 10.61 -12.71
N CYS A 282 -12.87 11.48 -13.14
CA CYS A 282 -12.32 11.51 -14.50
C CYS A 282 -10.83 11.86 -14.49
N ASN A 283 -10.12 11.58 -15.59
CA ASN A 283 -8.72 11.94 -15.80
C ASN A 283 -7.76 11.51 -14.67
N ALA A 284 -7.83 10.23 -14.30
CA ALA A 284 -7.05 9.64 -13.20
C ALA A 284 -5.54 9.48 -13.50
N LEU A 285 -5.11 9.69 -14.75
CA LEU A 285 -3.70 9.62 -15.13
C LEU A 285 -2.90 10.76 -14.51
N SER A 286 -1.70 10.47 -14.01
CA SER A 286 -0.81 11.49 -13.46
C SER A 286 -0.28 12.42 -14.54
N CYS A 287 -0.09 13.70 -14.21
CA CYS A 287 0.50 14.67 -15.14
C CYS A 287 2.01 14.40 -15.38
N ASP A 288 2.45 14.67 -16.59
CA ASP A 288 3.87 14.58 -16.97
C ASP A 288 4.68 15.69 -16.31
N ARG A 289 5.67 15.32 -15.49
CA ARG A 289 6.59 16.29 -14.88
C ARG A 289 8.01 15.75 -14.92
N PRO A 290 8.98 16.52 -15.46
CA PRO A 290 10.38 16.11 -15.43
C PRO A 290 10.88 16.07 -13.98
N CYS A 291 11.95 15.33 -13.78
CA CYS A 291 12.49 15.18 -12.44
C CYS A 291 13.24 16.42 -11.98
N LEU A 292 13.20 16.67 -10.67
CA LEU A 292 13.88 17.79 -10.05
C LEU A 292 15.24 17.33 -9.52
N LEU A 293 16.30 18.05 -9.84
CA LEU A 293 17.65 17.77 -9.33
C LEU A 293 17.95 18.58 -8.07
N HIS A 294 18.78 18.05 -7.18
CA HIS A 294 19.42 18.83 -6.13
C HIS A 294 20.46 19.80 -6.72
N ASN A 295 20.88 20.77 -5.90
CA ASN A 295 22.08 21.57 -6.14
C ASN A 295 23.31 20.66 -6.31
N TRP A 296 24.36 21.21 -6.94
CA TRP A 296 25.62 20.50 -7.10
C TRP A 296 26.17 20.06 -5.74
N GLY A 297 26.52 18.77 -5.62
CA GLY A 297 27.30 18.30 -4.49
C GLY A 297 28.71 18.91 -4.47
N ARG A 298 29.38 18.76 -3.33
CA ARG A 298 30.80 19.13 -3.20
C ARG A 298 31.66 18.36 -4.21
N TRP A 299 32.74 18.99 -4.65
CA TRP A 299 33.77 18.30 -5.44
C TRP A 299 34.39 17.18 -4.60
N ARG A 300 34.52 16.00 -5.19
CA ARG A 300 35.32 14.93 -4.60
C ARG A 300 36.80 15.32 -4.61
N ALA A 301 37.56 14.69 -3.71
CA ALA A 301 39.01 14.82 -3.66
C ALA A 301 39.64 14.49 -5.03
N CYS A 302 40.74 15.17 -5.34
CA CYS A 302 41.46 14.93 -6.59
C CYS A 302 41.99 13.50 -6.64
N THR A 303 41.97 12.87 -7.82
CA THR A 303 42.43 11.49 -7.96
C THR A 303 43.92 11.29 -7.76
N ARG A 304 44.74 12.35 -7.86
CA ARG A 304 46.19 12.33 -7.76
C ARG A 304 46.66 13.56 -7.01
N ALA A 305 47.77 13.48 -6.29
CA ALA A 305 48.39 14.64 -5.63
C ALA A 305 49.08 15.61 -6.63
N CYS A 306 49.51 15.10 -7.79
CA CYS A 306 50.26 15.80 -8.84
C CYS A 306 50.10 15.03 -10.18
N ASP A 307 50.75 15.48 -11.26
CA ASP A 307 50.70 14.88 -12.61
C ASP A 307 49.29 14.76 -13.21
N ARG A 308 48.50 15.84 -13.13
CA ARG A 308 47.17 15.99 -13.74
C ARG A 308 46.16 14.93 -13.26
N GLY A 309 45.65 15.11 -12.05
CA GLY A 309 44.49 14.39 -11.53
C GLY A 309 43.15 14.88 -12.10
N MET A 310 42.08 14.18 -11.73
CA MET A 310 40.71 14.57 -12.04
C MET A 310 39.88 14.65 -10.76
N ARG A 311 38.96 15.60 -10.70
CA ARG A 311 37.90 15.68 -9.68
C ARG A 311 36.55 15.76 -10.37
N TRP A 312 35.52 15.28 -9.68
CA TRP A 312 34.15 15.33 -10.18
C TRP A 312 33.16 15.62 -9.06
N ARG A 313 31.99 16.12 -9.47
CA ARG A 313 30.80 16.29 -8.64
C ARG A 313 29.57 15.81 -9.39
N SER A 314 28.51 15.50 -8.66
CA SER A 314 27.25 15.07 -9.25
C SER A 314 26.04 15.67 -8.56
N ARG A 315 24.92 15.75 -9.28
CA ARG A 315 23.59 16.10 -8.75
C ARG A 315 22.75 14.84 -8.54
N LYS A 316 22.18 14.71 -7.34
CA LYS A 316 21.18 13.68 -7.02
C LYS A 316 19.80 14.14 -7.49
N ILE A 317 18.89 13.19 -7.70
CA ILE A 317 17.48 13.48 -7.99
C ILE A 317 16.81 13.85 -6.65
N LYS A 318 16.19 15.03 -6.59
CA LYS A 318 15.40 15.53 -5.46
C LYS A 318 13.96 15.01 -5.53
N ARG A 319 13.36 15.01 -6.73
CA ARG A 319 12.02 14.48 -7.00
C ARG A 319 12.06 13.67 -8.28
N ALA A 320 11.53 12.45 -8.26
CA ALA A 320 11.41 11.61 -9.45
C ALA A 320 10.51 12.27 -10.51
N ALA A 321 10.64 11.82 -11.76
CA ALA A 321 9.71 12.24 -12.80
C ALA A 321 8.35 11.55 -12.59
N THR A 322 7.27 12.19 -13.03
CA THR A 322 5.90 11.63 -13.05
C THR A 322 5.40 11.56 -14.49
N GLY A 323 4.52 10.60 -14.78
CA GLY A 323 4.06 10.33 -16.14
C GLY A 323 5.23 10.00 -17.08
N ASP A 324 5.23 10.59 -18.27
CA ASP A 324 6.28 10.50 -19.28
C ASP A 324 7.45 11.48 -19.06
N GLY A 325 7.47 12.17 -17.92
CA GLY A 325 8.59 13.01 -17.52
C GLY A 325 9.92 12.25 -17.52
N ARG A 326 11.00 12.89 -18.00
CA ARG A 326 12.33 12.27 -18.07
C ARG A 326 13.31 12.85 -17.05
N CYS A 327 14.26 12.02 -16.64
CA CYS A 327 15.44 12.42 -15.88
C CYS A 327 16.70 12.40 -16.75
N PRO A 328 17.62 13.38 -16.59
CA PRO A 328 18.95 13.27 -17.15
C PRO A 328 19.70 12.03 -16.62
N ARG A 329 20.47 11.36 -17.49
CA ARG A 329 21.30 10.19 -17.13
C ARG A 329 22.39 10.58 -16.13
N THR A 330 22.85 9.63 -15.32
CA THR A 330 23.80 9.86 -14.21
C THR A 330 25.09 10.58 -14.63
N PHE A 331 25.60 10.32 -15.83
CA PHE A 331 26.84 10.93 -16.36
C PHE A 331 26.60 12.02 -17.42
N SER A 332 25.36 12.50 -17.56
CA SER A 332 25.05 13.63 -18.45
C SER A 332 25.62 14.94 -17.91
N LYS A 333 25.87 15.92 -18.77
CA LYS A 333 26.36 17.26 -18.38
C LYS A 333 25.47 17.93 -17.33
N ALA A 334 24.16 17.64 -17.34
CA ALA A 334 23.19 18.15 -16.38
C ALA A 334 23.35 17.57 -14.95
N ARG A 335 23.93 16.37 -14.80
CA ARG A 335 24.07 15.67 -13.51
C ARG A 335 25.50 15.37 -13.09
N TYR A 336 26.47 15.52 -13.99
CA TYR A 336 27.85 15.14 -13.78
C TYR A 336 28.80 16.16 -14.39
N GLU A 337 29.72 16.64 -13.56
CA GLU A 337 30.75 17.60 -13.97
C GLU A 337 32.12 17.08 -13.53
N ARG A 338 33.11 17.23 -14.41
CA ARG A 338 34.49 16.79 -14.19
C ARG A 338 35.46 17.91 -14.58
N ARG A 339 36.52 18.08 -13.80
CA ARG A 339 37.62 19.01 -14.07
C ARG A 339 38.98 18.38 -13.76
N VAL A 340 40.02 18.89 -14.40
CA VAL A 340 41.41 18.57 -14.07
C VAL A 340 41.76 19.25 -12.74
N CYS A 341 42.62 18.61 -11.96
CA CYS A 341 43.19 19.14 -10.72
C CYS A 341 44.64 18.68 -10.59
N ASN A 342 45.44 19.39 -9.79
CA ASN A 342 46.82 19.04 -9.47
C ASN A 342 47.68 18.80 -10.73
N ALA A 343 47.74 19.81 -11.62
CA ALA A 343 48.40 19.70 -12.92
C ALA A 343 49.94 19.81 -12.84
N GLN A 344 50.47 20.26 -11.70
CA GLN A 344 51.90 20.38 -11.44
C GLN A 344 52.60 19.01 -11.51
N PRO A 345 53.86 18.96 -11.96
CA PRO A 345 54.65 17.74 -11.98
C PRO A 345 54.86 17.19 -10.56
N CYS A 346 54.88 15.87 -10.42
CA CYS A 346 55.27 15.25 -9.16
C CYS A 346 56.77 15.43 -8.89
N PRO A 347 57.19 15.74 -7.64
CA PRO A 347 58.59 15.70 -7.25
C PRO A 347 59.19 14.31 -7.52
N LEU A 348 60.50 14.28 -7.77
CA LEU A 348 61.23 13.01 -7.74
C LEU A 348 61.24 12.51 -6.28
N ASP A 349 61.14 11.19 -6.11
CA ASP A 349 61.28 10.53 -4.81
C ASP A 349 60.20 10.86 -3.75
N VAL A 350 58.93 10.67 -4.10
CA VAL A 350 57.80 10.96 -3.23
C VAL A 350 57.45 9.87 -2.21
N VAL A 351 57.07 10.30 -1.01
CA VAL A 351 56.45 9.49 0.05
C VAL A 351 54.96 9.85 0.14
N CYS A 352 54.10 8.84 0.22
CA CYS A 352 52.68 9.07 0.45
C CYS A 352 52.38 9.27 1.93
N VAL A 353 51.83 10.44 2.28
CA VAL A 353 51.48 10.85 3.65
C VAL A 353 49.98 11.13 3.78
N ALA A 354 49.17 10.62 2.86
CA ALA A 354 47.73 10.80 2.90
C ALA A 354 47.09 9.97 4.02
N ARG A 355 46.12 10.57 4.72
CA ARG A 355 45.24 9.84 5.64
C ARG A 355 44.22 9.04 4.83
N MET A 356 44.45 7.75 4.66
CA MET A 356 43.60 6.87 3.85
C MET A 356 43.78 5.41 4.21
N ASP A 357 42.77 4.59 3.92
CA ASP A 357 42.86 3.15 4.04
C ASP A 357 43.08 2.54 2.67
N LEU A 358 44.13 1.71 2.55
CA LEU A 358 44.50 1.09 1.30
C LEU A 358 44.45 -0.42 1.47
N VAL A 359 43.66 -1.10 0.63
CA VAL A 359 43.63 -2.56 0.56
C VAL A 359 44.17 -2.99 -0.79
N ILE A 360 45.20 -3.84 -0.80
CA ILE A 360 45.81 -4.37 -2.02
C ILE A 360 45.60 -5.89 -2.08
N GLY A 361 44.97 -6.35 -3.16
CA GLY A 361 44.89 -7.76 -3.51
C GLY A 361 45.92 -8.09 -4.58
N ILE A 362 46.84 -9.02 -4.30
CA ILE A 362 47.82 -9.51 -5.27
C ILE A 362 47.47 -10.90 -5.78
N ASP A 363 47.65 -11.11 -7.07
CA ASP A 363 47.33 -12.35 -7.77
C ASP A 363 48.46 -13.38 -7.59
N ALA A 364 48.15 -14.49 -6.92
CA ALA A 364 49.05 -15.61 -6.69
C ALA A 364 48.67 -16.84 -7.54
N SER A 365 47.83 -16.66 -8.57
CA SER A 365 47.42 -17.73 -9.48
C SER A 365 48.54 -18.18 -10.40
N GLY A 366 48.41 -19.38 -10.97
CA GLY A 366 49.41 -19.99 -11.85
C GLY A 366 49.71 -19.15 -13.11
N SER A 367 48.74 -18.40 -13.63
CA SER A 367 48.87 -17.65 -14.88
C SER A 367 49.85 -16.47 -14.77
N MET A 368 50.05 -15.93 -13.57
CA MET A 368 51.05 -14.90 -13.27
C MET A 368 52.49 -15.38 -13.55
N GLY A 369 52.75 -16.68 -13.40
CA GLY A 369 54.09 -17.27 -13.47
C GLY A 369 55.04 -16.76 -12.39
N LEU A 370 56.22 -17.39 -12.30
CA LEU A 370 57.25 -17.03 -11.31
C LEU A 370 57.78 -15.61 -11.48
N SER A 371 57.99 -15.16 -12.71
CA SER A 371 58.50 -13.82 -13.03
C SER A 371 57.47 -12.73 -12.65
N GLY A 372 56.19 -12.94 -12.98
CA GLY A 372 55.10 -12.03 -12.62
C GLY A 372 54.91 -11.96 -11.11
N TRP A 373 54.92 -13.10 -10.42
CA TRP A 373 54.85 -13.16 -8.96
C TRP A 373 56.00 -12.41 -8.28
N LYS A 374 57.25 -12.68 -8.69
CA LYS A 374 58.43 -12.00 -8.15
C LYS A 374 58.35 -10.49 -8.39
N ALA A 375 57.90 -10.06 -9.58
CA ALA A 375 57.73 -8.66 -9.91
C ALA A 375 56.64 -7.98 -9.05
N GLN A 376 55.48 -8.61 -8.85
CA GLN A 376 54.44 -8.10 -7.96
C GLN A 376 54.95 -7.95 -6.53
N ARG A 377 55.56 -9.00 -5.96
CA ARG A 377 56.06 -8.95 -4.58
C ARG A 377 57.11 -7.85 -4.39
N THR A 378 58.05 -7.73 -5.32
CA THR A 378 59.10 -6.69 -5.28
C THR A 378 58.51 -5.29 -5.39
N ALA A 379 57.58 -5.08 -6.32
CA ALA A 379 56.89 -3.79 -6.48
C ALA A 379 56.05 -3.43 -5.25
N LEU A 380 55.39 -4.41 -4.63
CA LEU A 380 54.62 -4.19 -3.40
C LEU A 380 55.52 -3.78 -2.24
N LEU A 381 56.67 -4.44 -2.05
CA LEU A 381 57.65 -4.06 -1.03
C LEU A 381 58.17 -2.63 -1.21
N GLN A 382 58.46 -2.23 -2.46
CA GLN A 382 58.86 -0.87 -2.78
C GLN A 382 57.73 0.15 -2.58
N LEU A 383 56.48 -0.23 -2.86
CA LEU A 383 55.34 0.65 -2.59
C LEU A 383 55.16 0.88 -1.09
N VAL A 384 55.22 -0.19 -0.29
CA VAL A 384 55.13 -0.13 1.17
C VAL A 384 56.28 0.71 1.75
N SER A 385 57.50 0.60 1.22
CA SER A 385 58.63 1.40 1.70
C SER A 385 58.41 2.90 1.50
N ARG A 386 57.63 3.30 0.48
CA ARG A 386 57.27 4.70 0.14
C ARG A 386 55.94 5.18 0.73
N MET A 387 55.37 4.41 1.66
CA MET A 387 54.14 4.76 2.37
C MET A 387 54.44 5.10 3.84
N ALA A 388 53.93 6.25 4.28
CA ALA A 388 53.94 6.65 5.69
C ALA A 388 52.74 6.01 6.38
N LEU A 389 52.98 4.83 6.97
CA LEU A 389 51.96 4.11 7.72
C LEU A 389 51.75 4.75 9.09
N SER A 390 50.48 4.90 9.49
CA SER A 390 50.10 5.43 10.80
C SER A 390 48.63 5.17 11.08
N LYS A 391 48.31 4.78 12.31
CA LYS A 391 46.94 4.55 12.78
C LYS A 391 46.02 5.76 12.60
N SER A 392 46.50 6.97 12.89
CA SER A 392 45.66 8.19 12.93
C SER A 392 45.85 9.11 11.72
N ALA A 393 47.10 9.48 11.40
CA ALA A 393 47.42 10.57 10.47
C ALA A 393 47.84 10.10 9.07
N GLY A 394 48.27 8.85 8.93
CA GLY A 394 48.80 8.29 7.69
C GLY A 394 47.95 7.16 7.13
N ILE A 395 48.63 6.23 6.46
CA ILE A 395 47.99 5.14 5.74
C ILE A 395 47.81 3.94 6.68
N GLN A 396 46.64 3.31 6.63
CA GLN A 396 46.48 1.93 7.10
C GLN A 396 46.44 1.04 5.88
N LEU A 397 47.33 0.04 5.83
CA LEU A 397 47.52 -0.80 4.66
C LEU A 397 47.18 -2.26 4.98
N GLY A 398 46.25 -2.82 4.20
CA GLY A 398 45.89 -4.22 4.24
C GLY A 398 46.33 -4.90 2.95
N VAL A 399 46.84 -6.12 3.05
CA VAL A 399 47.28 -6.89 1.89
C VAL A 399 46.68 -8.29 1.96
N LEU A 400 46.06 -8.71 0.86
CA LEU A 400 45.65 -10.10 0.65
C LEU A 400 46.31 -10.65 -0.60
N LYS A 401 46.54 -11.96 -0.62
CA LYS A 401 46.80 -12.71 -1.84
C LYS A 401 45.57 -13.53 -2.21
N PHE A 402 45.36 -13.73 -3.50
CA PHE A 402 44.28 -14.58 -3.99
C PHE A 402 44.79 -15.53 -5.08
N ALA A 403 44.37 -16.78 -4.97
CA ALA A 403 44.44 -17.80 -6.01
C ALA A 403 43.11 -18.58 -5.93
N TYR A 404 43.13 -19.90 -5.71
CA TYR A 404 41.91 -20.66 -5.41
C TYR A 404 41.36 -20.29 -4.02
N LYS A 405 42.28 -20.15 -3.05
CA LYS A 405 42.03 -19.62 -1.71
C LYS A 405 42.46 -18.16 -1.63
N ILE A 406 41.84 -17.44 -0.71
CA ILE A 406 42.18 -16.06 -0.37
C ILE A 406 42.86 -16.09 0.97
N THR A 407 44.05 -15.49 1.05
CA THR A 407 44.81 -15.38 2.29
C THR A 407 45.06 -13.92 2.58
N ILE A 408 44.57 -13.45 3.72
CA ILE A 408 44.89 -12.12 4.23
C ILE A 408 46.32 -12.19 4.78
N LEU A 409 47.27 -11.56 4.09
CA LEU A 409 48.67 -11.51 4.53
C LEU A 409 48.84 -10.55 5.70
N SER A 410 48.11 -9.44 5.66
CA SER A 410 47.99 -8.51 6.76
C SER A 410 46.64 -7.84 6.68
N GLN A 411 45.97 -7.71 7.81
CA GLN A 411 44.88 -6.75 7.89
C GLN A 411 45.41 -5.30 7.79
N LEU A 412 44.51 -4.32 7.69
CA LEU A 412 44.76 -2.90 7.80
C LEU A 412 45.59 -2.65 9.07
N THR A 413 46.85 -2.32 8.83
CA THR A 413 47.86 -2.12 9.87
C THR A 413 48.67 -0.87 9.58
N ASP A 414 49.24 -0.31 10.62
CA ASP A 414 50.31 0.68 10.55
C ASP A 414 51.70 0.11 10.86
N ASP A 415 51.78 -1.15 11.29
CA ASP A 415 53.04 -1.85 11.52
C ASP A 415 53.72 -2.24 10.18
N LYS A 416 54.61 -1.36 9.75
CA LYS A 416 55.39 -1.51 8.52
C LYS A 416 56.31 -2.74 8.54
N LYS A 417 56.92 -3.07 9.68
CA LYS A 417 57.86 -4.19 9.79
C LYS A 417 57.11 -5.52 9.64
N LYS A 418 56.02 -5.69 10.39
CA LYS A 418 55.16 -6.89 10.29
C LYS A 418 54.62 -7.09 8.89
N LEU A 419 54.18 -6.00 8.25
CA LEU A 419 53.69 -6.05 6.87
C LEU A 419 54.77 -6.49 5.88
N ILE A 420 55.97 -5.91 5.96
CA ILE A 420 57.12 -6.29 5.09
C ILE A 420 57.49 -7.76 5.30
N THR A 421 57.52 -8.24 6.54
CA THR A 421 57.79 -9.65 6.85
C THR A 421 56.73 -10.57 6.26
N ALA A 422 55.44 -10.24 6.42
CA ALA A 422 54.34 -11.01 5.85
C ALA A 422 54.39 -11.08 4.31
N ILE A 423 54.75 -9.97 3.65
CA ILE A 423 54.92 -9.94 2.19
C ILE A 423 56.15 -10.72 1.75
N THR A 424 57.28 -10.60 2.45
CA THR A 424 58.53 -11.29 2.09
C THR A 424 58.37 -12.81 2.18
N ASN A 425 57.74 -13.29 3.26
CA ASN A 425 57.58 -14.72 3.55
C ASN A 425 56.42 -15.39 2.79
N THR A 426 55.65 -14.62 2.02
CA THR A 426 54.50 -15.18 1.31
C THR A 426 54.92 -16.11 0.16
N LYS A 427 54.30 -17.29 0.13
CA LYS A 427 54.53 -18.34 -0.87
C LYS A 427 53.61 -18.17 -2.08
N PHE A 428 54.11 -18.60 -3.24
CA PHE A 428 53.36 -18.60 -4.49
C PHE A 428 52.46 -19.85 -4.56
N ASP A 429 51.15 -19.65 -4.69
CA ASP A 429 50.18 -20.75 -4.56
C ASP A 429 50.00 -21.54 -5.86
N ARG A 430 50.07 -20.90 -7.04
CA ARG A 430 50.01 -21.56 -8.36
C ARG A 430 48.69 -22.29 -8.69
N TRP A 431 47.56 -21.77 -8.23
CA TRP A 431 46.24 -22.36 -8.51
C TRP A 431 45.37 -21.45 -9.40
N THR A 432 44.06 -21.71 -9.46
CA THR A 432 43.05 -20.93 -10.21
C THR A 432 42.90 -19.50 -9.68
N THR A 433 42.13 -18.66 -10.36
CA THR A 433 41.99 -17.23 -10.03
C THR A 433 40.60 -16.88 -9.48
N ASN A 434 40.49 -16.61 -8.18
CA ASN A 434 39.24 -16.22 -7.51
C ASN A 434 39.11 -14.69 -7.28
N ILE A 435 38.84 -13.95 -8.35
CA ILE A 435 38.73 -12.47 -8.30
C ILE A 435 37.49 -12.00 -7.51
N GLY A 436 36.35 -12.66 -7.68
CA GLY A 436 35.11 -12.26 -6.99
C GLY A 436 35.20 -12.43 -5.47
N GLY A 437 35.78 -13.54 -5.02
CA GLY A 437 36.13 -13.72 -3.62
C GLY A 437 37.12 -12.67 -3.13
N ALA A 438 38.17 -12.36 -3.91
CA ALA A 438 39.11 -11.30 -3.54
C ALA A 438 38.41 -9.96 -3.30
N PHE A 439 37.51 -9.54 -4.19
CA PHE A 439 36.74 -8.29 -4.00
C PHE A 439 35.86 -8.34 -2.74
N ARG A 440 35.23 -9.48 -2.42
CA ARG A 440 34.45 -9.65 -1.18
C ARG A 440 35.34 -9.57 0.06
N SER A 441 36.50 -10.24 0.06
CA SER A 441 37.46 -10.19 1.16
C SER A 441 38.02 -8.79 1.36
N MET A 442 38.34 -8.05 0.29
CA MET A 442 38.73 -6.63 0.38
C MET A 442 37.64 -5.80 1.06
N LYS A 443 36.36 -6.04 0.73
CA LYS A 443 35.23 -5.36 1.39
C LYS A 443 35.17 -5.70 2.88
N GLY A 444 35.37 -6.96 3.25
CA GLY A 444 35.45 -7.39 4.65
C GLY A 444 36.60 -6.70 5.40
N MET A 445 37.77 -6.58 4.76
CA MET A 445 38.92 -5.88 5.35
C MET A 445 38.64 -4.41 5.65
N LEU A 446 37.86 -3.73 4.82
CA LEU A 446 37.45 -2.34 5.06
C LEU A 446 36.59 -2.15 6.31
N GLN A 447 35.94 -3.20 6.83
CA GLN A 447 35.14 -3.10 8.05
C GLN A 447 36.00 -2.75 9.28
N PHE A 448 37.29 -3.07 9.24
CA PHE A 448 38.26 -2.71 10.29
C PHE A 448 39.03 -1.43 9.97
N GLY A 449 38.65 -0.73 8.89
CA GLY A 449 39.21 0.56 8.52
C GLY A 449 38.54 1.72 9.25
N ARG A 450 39.02 2.93 8.98
CA ARG A 450 38.51 4.19 9.51
C ARG A 450 37.29 4.63 8.71
N ARG A 451 36.14 4.79 9.38
CA ARG A 451 34.86 5.18 8.76
C ARG A 451 34.90 6.56 8.11
N ASP A 452 35.75 7.45 8.60
CA ASP A 452 35.88 8.84 8.16
C ASP A 452 37.07 9.06 7.19
N ALA A 453 37.88 8.03 6.93
CA ALA A 453 39.00 8.11 6.01
C ALA A 453 38.59 7.63 4.59
N PRO A 454 39.11 8.25 3.52
CA PRO A 454 38.95 7.71 2.17
C PRO A 454 39.57 6.32 2.05
N SER A 455 38.82 5.36 1.52
CA SER A 455 39.34 4.02 1.24
C SER A 455 39.59 3.77 -0.25
N ILE A 456 40.72 3.14 -0.57
CA ILE A 456 41.10 2.71 -1.92
C ILE A 456 41.34 1.20 -1.90
N CYS A 457 40.77 0.52 -2.89
CA CYS A 457 40.97 -0.92 -3.07
C CYS A 457 41.66 -1.16 -4.40
N MET A 458 42.81 -1.81 -4.38
CA MET A 458 43.58 -2.10 -5.58
C MET A 458 43.72 -3.60 -5.81
N LEU A 459 43.37 -4.06 -7.01
CA LEU A 459 43.60 -5.44 -7.42
C LEU A 459 44.73 -5.50 -8.45
N TRP A 460 45.77 -6.28 -8.19
CA TRP A 460 46.84 -6.58 -9.14
C TRP A 460 46.61 -7.97 -9.69
N THR A 461 46.40 -8.10 -11.00
CA THR A 461 46.03 -9.37 -11.65
C THR A 461 46.45 -9.36 -13.11
N ASP A 462 46.52 -10.52 -13.74
CA ASP A 462 46.56 -10.61 -15.21
C ASP A 462 45.16 -10.53 -15.85
N GLY A 463 44.10 -10.44 -15.04
CA GLY A 463 42.75 -10.07 -15.44
C GLY A 463 41.93 -11.18 -16.08
N ARG A 464 42.36 -12.45 -16.03
CA ARG A 464 41.69 -13.56 -16.71
C ARG A 464 41.05 -14.56 -15.72
N PRO A 465 39.77 -14.37 -15.32
CA PRO A 465 39.01 -15.44 -14.69
C PRO A 465 38.97 -16.65 -15.61
N SER A 466 39.26 -17.83 -15.08
CA SER A 466 39.38 -19.07 -15.87
C SER A 466 38.04 -19.57 -16.44
N ARG A 467 36.89 -19.03 -15.98
CA ARG A 467 35.53 -19.45 -16.38
C ARG A 467 34.55 -18.27 -16.48
N PRO A 468 33.50 -18.34 -17.32
CA PRO A 468 32.47 -17.30 -17.45
C PRO A 468 31.73 -16.98 -16.15
N SER A 469 31.41 -18.01 -15.34
CA SER A 469 30.77 -17.84 -14.02
C SER A 469 31.63 -16.99 -13.07
N SER A 470 32.96 -17.20 -13.08
CA SER A 470 33.91 -16.41 -12.29
C SER A 470 33.99 -14.95 -12.75
N LYS A 471 33.73 -14.65 -14.03
CA LYS A 471 33.65 -13.27 -14.53
C LYS A 471 32.41 -12.54 -14.01
N TYR A 472 31.27 -13.23 -13.97
CA TYR A 472 30.03 -12.69 -13.39
C TYR A 472 30.20 -12.43 -11.88
N ASP A 473 30.76 -13.40 -11.16
CA ASP A 473 31.06 -13.27 -9.73
C ASP A 473 32.01 -12.11 -9.42
N ALA A 474 33.08 -11.95 -10.22
CA ALA A 474 33.97 -10.79 -10.15
C ALA A 474 33.23 -9.46 -10.38
N GLY A 475 32.27 -9.44 -11.32
CA GLY A 475 31.42 -8.28 -11.57
C GLY A 475 30.55 -7.89 -10.38
N LEU A 476 29.92 -8.88 -9.73
CA LEU A 476 29.11 -8.67 -8.52
C LEU A 476 29.96 -8.21 -7.34
N GLY A 477 31.08 -8.89 -7.09
CA GLY A 477 32.05 -8.53 -6.06
C GLY A 477 32.55 -7.09 -6.24
N ALA A 478 32.94 -6.71 -7.45
CA ALA A 478 33.38 -5.36 -7.76
C ALA A 478 32.26 -4.32 -7.62
N LYS A 479 31.02 -4.62 -8.05
CA LYS A 479 29.85 -3.75 -7.85
C LYS A 479 29.62 -3.48 -6.36
N SER A 480 29.68 -4.52 -5.54
CA SER A 480 29.57 -4.42 -4.08
C SER A 480 30.70 -3.59 -3.48
N LEU A 481 31.95 -3.83 -3.89
CA LEU A 481 33.14 -3.15 -3.36
C LEU A 481 33.17 -1.65 -3.71
N ARG A 482 32.72 -1.25 -4.91
CA ARG A 482 32.65 0.16 -5.35
C ARG A 482 31.73 1.03 -4.51
N SER A 483 30.83 0.43 -3.72
CA SER A 483 30.01 1.17 -2.76
C SER A 483 30.78 1.58 -1.50
N SER A 484 31.89 0.90 -1.19
CA SER A 484 32.68 1.07 0.04
C SER A 484 34.03 1.74 -0.19
N CYS A 485 34.66 1.57 -1.36
CA CYS A 485 35.96 2.18 -1.68
C CYS A 485 36.09 2.55 -3.15
N ARG A 486 37.08 3.40 -3.46
CA ARG A 486 37.53 3.62 -4.84
C ARG A 486 38.31 2.39 -5.31
N VAL A 487 37.72 1.63 -6.22
CA VAL A 487 38.33 0.42 -6.81
C VAL A 487 39.22 0.79 -8.01
N MET A 488 40.46 0.32 -7.97
CA MET A 488 41.48 0.42 -9.02
C MET A 488 41.99 -0.98 -9.38
N VAL A 489 42.30 -1.21 -10.66
CA VAL A 489 42.87 -2.47 -11.15
C VAL A 489 44.18 -2.20 -11.86
N VAL A 490 45.22 -2.96 -11.51
CA VAL A 490 46.50 -2.99 -12.20
C VAL A 490 46.59 -4.31 -12.95
N THR A 491 46.51 -4.26 -14.28
CA THR A 491 46.58 -5.44 -15.13
C THR A 491 48.02 -5.71 -15.55
N MET A 492 48.48 -6.95 -15.40
CA MET A 492 49.79 -7.40 -15.84
C MET A 492 49.68 -8.21 -17.13
N ARG A 493 50.60 -7.95 -18.07
CA ARG A 493 50.60 -8.43 -19.47
C ARG A 493 49.53 -7.71 -20.34
N PRO A 494 49.80 -7.49 -21.64
CA PRO A 494 48.88 -6.78 -22.56
C PRO A 494 47.61 -7.58 -22.90
N ALA A 495 47.44 -8.76 -22.31
CA ALA A 495 46.53 -9.80 -22.76
C ALA A 495 45.05 -9.53 -22.43
N VAL A 496 44.73 -8.46 -21.70
CA VAL A 496 43.36 -8.09 -21.30
C VAL A 496 43.09 -6.61 -21.64
N PRO A 497 42.16 -6.32 -22.57
CA PRO A 497 41.77 -4.96 -22.91
C PRO A 497 41.27 -4.19 -21.69
N LYS A 498 41.54 -2.87 -21.64
CA LYS A 498 41.00 -1.99 -20.57
C LYS A 498 39.48 -2.08 -20.47
N SER A 499 38.78 -2.34 -21.57
CA SER A 499 37.33 -2.54 -21.62
C SER A 499 36.86 -3.76 -20.82
N TYR A 500 37.70 -4.77 -20.66
CA TYR A 500 37.36 -6.00 -19.93
C TYR A 500 37.30 -5.76 -18.41
N VAL A 501 38.26 -5.02 -17.86
CA VAL A 501 38.34 -4.70 -16.42
C VAL A 501 37.59 -3.41 -16.05
N ALA A 502 37.21 -2.61 -17.05
CA ALA A 502 36.44 -1.38 -16.88
C ALA A 502 35.14 -1.50 -16.05
N PRO A 503 34.37 -2.61 -16.08
CA PRO A 503 33.19 -2.78 -15.24
C PRO A 503 33.52 -2.91 -13.74
N TRP A 504 34.72 -3.38 -13.40
CA TRP A 504 35.12 -3.65 -12.01
C TRP A 504 35.59 -2.39 -11.29
N VAL A 505 36.16 -1.43 -12.02
CA VAL A 505 36.77 -0.24 -11.42
C VAL A 505 35.77 0.88 -11.15
N SER A 506 36.15 1.78 -10.24
CA SER A 506 35.40 3.01 -9.98
C SER A 506 35.50 4.01 -11.13
N HIS A 507 34.54 4.93 -11.22
CA HIS A 507 34.63 6.06 -12.15
C HIS A 507 35.65 7.10 -11.64
N PRO A 508 36.40 7.81 -12.51
CA PRO A 508 36.53 7.61 -13.95
C PRO A 508 37.42 6.42 -14.31
N LYS A 509 36.98 5.59 -15.26
CA LYS A 509 37.65 4.35 -15.68
C LYS A 509 39.09 4.59 -16.14
N SER A 510 39.35 5.70 -16.85
CA SER A 510 40.68 6.06 -17.34
C SER A 510 41.72 6.32 -16.25
N GLN A 511 41.28 6.63 -15.02
CA GLN A 511 42.16 6.91 -13.88
C GLN A 511 42.29 5.73 -12.91
N ASN A 512 41.50 4.67 -13.10
CA ASN A 512 41.43 3.52 -12.19
C ASN A 512 41.81 2.20 -12.85
N VAL A 513 42.29 2.22 -14.10
CA VAL A 513 42.88 1.06 -14.78
C VAL A 513 44.32 1.41 -15.15
N MET A 514 45.28 0.64 -14.64
CA MET A 514 46.69 0.73 -15.02
C MET A 514 47.11 -0.55 -15.72
N VAL A 515 47.78 -0.41 -16.86
CA VAL A 515 48.27 -1.56 -17.64
C VAL A 515 49.79 -1.61 -17.53
N VAL A 516 50.31 -2.78 -17.20
CA VAL A 516 51.73 -3.10 -17.10
C VAL A 516 52.05 -4.18 -18.14
N ASN A 517 52.68 -3.77 -19.23
CA ASN A 517 52.90 -4.63 -20.40
C ASN A 517 53.89 -5.76 -20.12
N HIS A 518 54.86 -5.55 -19.22
CA HIS A 518 55.88 -6.55 -18.91
C HIS A 518 56.17 -6.57 -17.40
N PRO A 519 56.38 -7.75 -16.77
CA PRO A 519 56.67 -7.86 -15.34
C PRO A 519 57.82 -6.97 -14.85
N SER A 520 58.89 -6.80 -15.64
CA SER A 520 60.02 -5.93 -15.29
C SER A 520 59.63 -4.45 -15.10
N LEU A 521 58.57 -3.99 -15.79
CA LEU A 521 58.08 -2.62 -15.69
C LEU A 521 57.21 -2.38 -14.45
N MET A 522 56.87 -3.43 -13.69
CA MET A 522 55.99 -3.33 -12.52
C MET A 522 56.57 -2.37 -11.47
N VAL A 523 57.87 -2.48 -11.20
CA VAL A 523 58.62 -1.61 -10.27
C VAL A 523 58.53 -0.14 -10.69
N GLN A 524 58.84 0.17 -11.95
CA GLN A 524 58.77 1.55 -12.46
C GLN A 524 57.34 2.10 -12.41
N LYS A 525 56.34 1.26 -12.74
CA LYS A 525 54.92 1.62 -12.70
C LYS A 525 54.41 1.80 -11.27
N VAL A 526 54.93 1.06 -10.29
CA VAL A 526 54.49 1.17 -8.90
C VAL A 526 54.82 2.53 -8.28
N MET A 527 55.91 3.16 -8.72
CA MET A 527 56.21 4.54 -8.33
C MET A 527 55.12 5.51 -8.81
N LYS A 528 54.59 5.29 -10.03
CA LYS A 528 53.40 6.02 -10.50
C LYS A 528 52.16 5.63 -9.70
N VAL A 529 51.98 4.35 -9.33
CA VAL A 529 50.88 3.92 -8.46
C VAL A 529 50.85 4.73 -7.17
N ASN A 530 52.01 4.98 -6.55
CA ASN A 530 52.11 5.77 -5.33
C ASN A 530 51.45 7.16 -5.50
N THR A 531 51.79 7.88 -6.56
CA THR A 531 51.20 9.20 -6.88
C THR A 531 49.71 9.15 -7.28
N PHE A 532 49.24 8.00 -7.79
CA PHE A 532 47.86 7.80 -8.25
C PHE A 532 46.86 7.48 -7.14
N VAL A 533 47.34 6.85 -6.06
CA VAL A 533 46.49 6.57 -4.89
C VAL A 533 46.60 7.64 -3.83
N CYS A 534 47.75 8.32 -3.77
CA CYS A 534 48.00 9.28 -2.73
C CYS A 534 47.33 10.62 -3.01
N GLY A 535 46.47 11.05 -2.10
CA GLY A 535 45.89 12.41 -2.14
C GLY A 535 46.86 13.51 -1.71
N ARG A 536 47.95 13.16 -1.01
CA ARG A 536 48.95 14.09 -0.47
C ARG A 536 50.33 13.45 -0.38
N VAL A 537 51.30 14.01 -1.09
CA VAL A 537 52.68 13.51 -1.14
C VAL A 537 53.66 14.52 -0.56
N GLN A 538 54.81 14.05 -0.09
CA GLN A 538 55.97 14.85 0.32
C GLN A 538 57.24 14.27 -0.31
N THR A 539 58.31 15.05 -0.42
CA THR A 539 59.62 14.48 -0.77
C THR A 539 60.12 13.60 0.37
N PHE A 540 60.96 12.61 0.05
CA PHE A 540 61.55 11.74 1.08
C PHE A 540 62.39 12.55 2.10
N LEU A 541 63.10 13.59 1.65
CA LEU A 541 63.88 14.47 2.51
C LEU A 541 63.01 15.24 3.50
N ASP A 542 61.92 15.85 3.04
CA ASP A 542 61.01 16.61 3.90
C ASP A 542 60.30 15.69 4.91
N TRP A 543 59.93 14.50 4.46
CA TRP A 543 59.30 13.51 5.31
C TRP A 543 60.25 13.04 6.43
N THR A 544 61.51 12.75 6.11
CA THR A 544 62.50 12.33 7.12
C THR A 544 62.80 13.44 8.13
N LYS A 545 62.96 14.69 7.67
CA LYS A 545 63.08 15.86 8.56
C LYS A 545 61.89 15.99 9.50
N ALA A 546 60.66 15.86 8.99
CA ALA A 546 59.45 15.93 9.81
C ALA A 546 59.38 14.79 10.85
N GLN A 547 59.78 13.57 10.49
CA GLN A 547 59.83 12.44 11.43
C GLN A 547 60.85 12.67 12.55
N ASN A 548 62.04 13.19 12.22
CA ASN A 548 63.07 13.47 13.21
C ASN A 548 62.66 14.61 14.16
N ALA A 549 62.02 15.66 13.64
CA ALA A 549 61.48 16.74 14.46
C ALA A 549 60.35 16.27 15.41
N THR A 550 59.56 15.28 15.00
CA THR A 550 58.50 14.69 15.83
C THR A 550 59.04 13.73 16.88
N LYS A 551 60.23 13.14 16.68
CA LYS A 551 60.90 12.30 17.67
C LYS A 551 61.73 13.10 18.69
N ALA A 552 62.16 14.31 18.31
CA ALA A 552 62.89 15.23 19.17
C ALA A 552 61.96 16.06 20.08
N ARG A 553 60.65 16.06 19.80
CA ARG A 553 59.58 16.53 20.67
C ARG A 553 58.96 15.34 21.37
#